data_AF-A0A0D0FWA5-F1
#
_entry.id   AF-A0A0D0FWA5-F1
#
_cell.length_a   1.000
_cell.length_b   1.000
_cell.length_c   1.000
_cell.angle_alpha   90.00
_cell.angle_beta   90.00
_cell.angle_gamma   90.00
#
_symmetry.space_group_name_H-M   'P 1'
#
loop_
_entity.id
_entity.type
_entity.pdbx_description
1 polymer ?
#
loop_
_entity_poly.entity_id
_entity_poly.type
_entity_poly.pdbx_seq_one_letter_code
_entity_poly.pdbx_strand_id
1 'polypeptide(L)' 'MPAYTYHEACDWIVTRAEAEAEIAKHDAEGGFAAFLAEVGDREEYEGKEVLDWLGY' A
#
# COMPACT_ATOMS: atom_id res chain seq x y z
N MET A 1 -10.65 13.54 9.50
CA MET A 1 -10.13 12.85 8.30
C MET A 1 -11.29 12.06 7.72
N PRO A 2 -11.75 12.32 6.49
CA PRO A 2 -12.74 11.44 5.88
C PRO A 2 -12.13 10.04 5.79
N ALA A 3 -12.80 9.06 6.39
CA ALA A 3 -12.45 7.66 6.20
C ALA A 3 -12.90 7.32 4.77
N TYR A 4 -11.95 7.29 3.84
CA TYR A 4 -12.21 6.80 2.48
C TYR A 4 -12.71 5.36 2.59
N THR A 5 -13.76 5.03 1.86
CA THR A 5 -14.27 3.66 1.88
C THR A 5 -13.21 2.74 1.26
N TYR A 6 -13.17 1.47 1.69
CA TYR A 6 -12.22 0.47 1.16
C TYR A 6 -12.20 0.44 -0.37
N HIS A 7 -13.37 0.61 -1.01
CA HIS A 7 -13.50 0.67 -2.47
C HIS A 7 -12.80 1.90 -3.07
N GLU A 8 -12.99 3.09 -2.48
CA GLU A 8 -12.32 4.31 -2.93
C GLU A 8 -10.80 4.23 -2.74
N ALA A 9 -10.34 3.55 -1.69
CA ALA A 9 -8.91 3.32 -1.48
C ALA A 9 -8.32 2.31 -2.47
N CYS A 10 -9.10 1.32 -2.93
CA CYS A 10 -8.65 0.34 -3.92
C CYS A 10 -8.38 0.97 -5.29
N ASP A 11 -9.26 1.88 -5.73
CA ASP A 11 -9.17 2.55 -7.05
C ASP A 11 -8.17 3.72 -7.08
N TRP A 12 -7.51 4.03 -5.96
CA TRP A 12 -6.56 5.13 -5.89
C TRP A 12 -5.17 4.71 -6.32
N ILE A 13 -4.50 5.58 -7.07
CA ILE A 13 -3.08 5.48 -7.33
C ILE A 13 -2.36 6.17 -6.18
N VAL A 14 -1.51 5.42 -5.47
CA VAL A 14 -0.64 5.92 -4.41
C VAL A 14 0.79 5.90 -4.88
N THR A 15 1.54 6.95 -4.54
CA THR A 15 2.96 7.00 -4.85
C THR A 15 3.73 5.99 -4.00
N ARG A 16 4.93 5.62 -4.45
CA ARG A 16 5.87 4.78 -3.69
C ARG A 16 6.05 5.23 -2.23
N ALA A 17 6.16 6.55 -2.00
CA ALA A 17 6.31 7.11 -0.67
C ALA A 17 5.04 7.01 0.18
N GLU A 18 3.86 7.11 -0.43
CA GLU A 18 2.58 6.92 0.27
C GLU A 18 2.35 5.45 0.63
N ALA A 19 2.67 4.53 -0.29
CA ALA A 19 2.65 3.09 -0.01
C ALA A 19 3.61 2.72 1.13
N GLU A 20 4.83 3.26 1.11
CA GLU A 20 5.81 3.09 2.21
C GLU A 20 5.27 3.61 3.54
N ALA A 21 4.71 4.82 3.55
CA ALA A 21 4.14 5.41 4.75
C ALA A 21 2.95 4.62 5.30
N GLU A 22 2.11 4.06 4.42
CA GLU A 22 0.99 3.22 4.83
C GLU A 22 1.47 1.88 5.39
N ILE A 23 2.35 1.18 4.67
CA ILE A 23 2.92 -0.10 5.13
C ILE A 23 3.68 0.08 6.46
N ALA A 24 4.38 1.20 6.64
CA ALA A 24 5.05 1.53 7.90
C ALA A 24 4.08 1.74 9.07
N LYS A 25 2.84 2.19 8.84
CA LYS A 25 1.82 2.31 9.91
C LYS A 25 1.29 0.95 10.37
N HIS A 26 1.31 -0.06 9.51
CA HIS A 26 0.75 -1.38 9.79
C HIS A 26 1.75 -2.37 10.38
N ASP A 27 3.01 -1.97 10.62
CA ASP A 27 4.07 -2.79 11.21
C ASP A 27 4.21 -4.18 10.53
N ALA A 28 4.10 -4.19 9.19
CA ALA A 28 4.16 -5.43 8.42
C ALA A 28 5.56 -6.06 8.49
N GLU A 29 5.63 -7.39 8.64
CA GLU A 29 6.90 -8.12 8.75
C GLU A 29 7.71 -7.98 7.46
N GLY A 30 8.95 -7.45 7.57
CA GLY A 30 9.79 -7.12 6.42
C GLY A 30 9.51 -5.76 5.77
N GLY A 31 8.45 -5.06 6.21
CA GLY A 31 8.12 -3.69 5.85
C GLY A 31 7.99 -3.44 4.35
N PHE A 32 8.26 -2.20 3.94
CA PHE A 32 8.17 -1.81 2.54
C PHE A 32 9.11 -2.62 1.63
N ALA A 33 10.27 -3.06 2.13
CA ALA A 33 11.20 -3.86 1.34
C ALA A 33 10.61 -5.24 0.96
N ALA A 34 9.84 -5.87 1.85
CA ALA A 34 9.12 -7.11 1.54
C ALA A 34 8.01 -6.88 0.52
N PHE A 35 7.26 -5.78 0.65
CA PHE A 35 6.27 -5.38 -0.36
C PHE A 35 6.92 -5.19 -1.75
N LEU A 36 8.06 -4.50 -1.83
CA LEU A 36 8.79 -4.32 -3.09
C LEU A 36 9.30 -5.64 -3.66
N ALA A 37 9.65 -6.62 -2.82
CA ALA A 37 10.11 -7.93 -3.26
C ALA A 37 8.96 -8.80 -3.84
N GLU A 38 7.73 -8.62 -3.36
CA GLU A 38 6.56 -9.37 -3.82
C GLU A 38 5.81 -8.69 -4.98
N VAL A 39 5.56 -7.38 -4.87
CA VAL A 39 4.77 -6.60 -5.85
C VAL A 39 5.65 -5.99 -6.95
N GLY A 40 6.94 -5.79 -6.64
CA GLY A 40 7.93 -5.16 -7.52
C GLY A 40 8.09 -3.65 -7.28
N ASP A 41 9.28 -3.11 -7.50
CA ASP A 41 9.56 -1.68 -7.32
C ASP A 41 9.06 -0.84 -8.50
N ARG A 42 8.03 -0.03 -8.24
CA ARG A 42 7.36 0.91 -9.13
C ARG A 42 7.29 2.30 -8.47
N GLU A 43 7.16 3.33 -9.29
CA GLU A 43 6.98 4.70 -8.81
C GLU A 43 5.59 4.93 -8.20
N GLU A 44 4.60 4.15 -8.63
CA GLU A 44 3.19 4.24 -8.25
C GLU A 44 2.59 2.83 -8.14
N TYR A 45 1.63 2.68 -7.23
CA TYR A 45 0.89 1.44 -6.96
C TYR A 45 -0.60 1.72 -6.90
N GLU A 46 -1.41 0.73 -7.25
CA GLU A 46 -2.82 0.78 -6.90
C GLU A 46 -2.97 0.57 -5.39
N GLY A 47 -3.83 1.35 -4.74
CA GLY A 47 -4.14 1.16 -3.32
C GLY A 47 -4.69 -0.23 -3.06
N LYS A 48 -5.34 -0.85 -4.06
CA LYS A 48 -5.69 -2.28 -4.02
C LYS A 48 -4.48 -3.19 -3.86
N GLU A 49 -3.36 -2.95 -4.56
CA GLU A 49 -2.14 -3.77 -4.42
C GLU A 49 -1.57 -3.66 -3.00
N VAL A 50 -1.58 -2.45 -2.43
CA VAL A 50 -1.13 -2.20 -1.05
C VAL A 50 -2.05 -2.87 -0.04
N LEU A 51 -3.37 -2.75 -0.21
CA LEU A 51 -4.38 -3.32 0.68
C LEU A 51 -4.44 -4.85 0.61
N ASP A 52 -4.39 -5.44 -0.60
CA ASP A 52 -4.31 -6.90 -0.81
C ASP A 52 -3.06 -7.45 -0.11
N TRP A 53 -1.92 -6.75 -0.19
CA TRP A 53 -0.69 -7.18 0.47
C TRP A 53 -0.76 -7.07 2.00
N LEU A 54 -1.41 -6.01 2.51
CA LEU A 54 -1.69 -5.85 3.94
C LEU A 54 -2.74 -6.85 4.47
N GLY A 55 -3.44 -7.58 3.59
CA GLY A 55 -4.41 -8.60 3.95
C GLY A 55 -5.82 -8.08 4.26
N TYR A 56 -6.19 -6.93 3.68
CA TYR A 56 -7.54 -6.36 3.78
C TYR A 56 -8.54 -7.00 2.79
#